data_AF-A0A4V3I6M2-F1
#
_entry.id   AF-A0A4V3I6M2-F1
#
_cell.length_a   1.000
_cell.length_b   1.000
_cell.length_c   1.000
_cell.angle_alpha   90.00
_cell.angle_beta   90.00
_cell.angle_gamma   90.00
#
_symmetry.space_group_name_H-M   'P 1'
#
loop_
_entity.id
_entity.type
_entity.pdbx_description
1 polymer ?
#
loop_
_entity_poly.entity_id
_entity_poly.type
_entity_poly.pdbx_seq_one_letter_code
_entity_poly.pdbx_strand_id
1 'polypeptide(L)'
;MVPVYLQMTLGLDALQTGIKIFPLSITLILFSIVGTRLSRLWSPRRIVRWGQVILVASALVVLGSVSLDLRSALFAGGMFFAGAGLGLLASQLGNVNMSSVTERETSEVGGLQGVFQNLGSSLGTALIGSVLIGALSTSFVTGVAASDLPAAVRSAVSQATQGGVAIVPAASVDDIAAEAGLTASEGETLTRIYSESQVSSLRTAFFALIAIAVLSLLFSRGIPTEIAERERRPGRAKTP
;
A
#
# COMPACT_ATOMS: atom_id res chain seq x y z
N MET A 1 3.04 -3.91 -3.92
CA MET A 1 3.25 -5.05 -3.00
C MET A 1 2.06 -6.01 -2.98
N VAL A 2 0.80 -5.55 -2.89
CA VAL A 2 -0.38 -6.45 -2.86
C VAL A 2 -0.52 -7.34 -4.12
N PRO A 3 -0.47 -6.81 -5.37
CA PRO A 3 -0.52 -7.68 -6.55
C PRO A 3 0.65 -8.67 -6.61
N VAL A 4 1.85 -8.20 -6.23
CA VAL A 4 3.06 -9.01 -6.18
C VAL A 4 2.87 -10.20 -5.23
N TYR A 5 2.29 -9.99 -4.05
CA TYR A 5 1.97 -11.08 -3.13
C TYR A 5 0.93 -12.05 -3.69
N LEU A 6 -0.18 -11.55 -4.22
CA LEU A 6 -1.24 -12.40 -4.77
C LEU A 6 -0.73 -13.27 -5.93
N GLN A 7 0.14 -12.74 -6.79
CA GLN A 7 0.65 -13.47 -7.95
C GLN A 7 1.92 -14.28 -7.63
N MET A 8 2.92 -13.66 -7.02
CA MET A 8 4.22 -14.28 -6.80
C MET A 8 4.22 -15.24 -5.61
N THR A 9 3.39 -15.00 -4.58
CA THR A 9 3.34 -15.86 -3.39
C THR A 9 2.18 -16.84 -3.43
N LEU A 10 0.98 -16.37 -3.76
CA LEU A 10 -0.21 -17.23 -3.78
C LEU A 10 -0.46 -17.89 -5.14
N GLY A 11 0.34 -17.55 -6.16
CA GLY A 11 0.19 -18.14 -7.51
C GLY A 11 -1.11 -17.77 -8.22
N LEU A 12 -1.80 -16.71 -7.78
CA LEU A 12 -3.04 -16.28 -8.43
C LEU A 12 -2.76 -15.71 -9.81
N ASP A 13 -3.66 -15.95 -10.75
CA ASP A 13 -3.61 -15.30 -12.05
C ASP A 13 -3.98 -13.80 -11.96
N ALA A 14 -3.82 -13.09 -13.08
CA ALA A 14 -4.11 -11.66 -13.17
C ALA A 14 -5.58 -11.32 -12.92
N LEU A 15 -6.52 -12.18 -13.37
CA LEU A 15 -7.95 -11.96 -13.22
C LEU A 15 -8.38 -12.15 -11.75
N GLN A 16 -7.94 -13.24 -11.11
CA GLN A 16 -8.14 -13.52 -9.70
C GLN A 16 -7.59 -12.41 -8.83
N THR A 17 -6.37 -11.95 -9.14
CA THR A 17 -5.75 -10.79 -8.47
C THR A 17 -6.61 -9.54 -8.62
N GLY A 18 -7.11 -9.27 -9.84
CA GLY A 18 -8.01 -8.17 -10.12
C GLY A 18 -9.29 -8.23 -9.28
N ILE A 19 -9.94 -9.38 -9.21
CA ILE A 19 -11.16 -9.60 -8.41
C ILE A 19 -10.89 -9.34 -6.91
N LYS A 20 -9.74 -9.77 -6.38
CA LYS A 20 -9.38 -9.56 -4.97
C LYS A 20 -9.13 -8.08 -4.63
N ILE A 21 -8.61 -7.30 -5.58
CA ILE A 21 -8.31 -5.87 -5.40
C ILE A 21 -9.52 -4.99 -5.73
N PHE A 22 -10.46 -5.49 -6.55
CA PHE A 22 -11.65 -4.76 -7.02
C PHE A 22 -12.45 -4.00 -5.94
N PRO A 23 -12.65 -4.52 -4.71
CA PRO A 23 -13.33 -3.77 -3.65
C PRO A 23 -12.70 -2.43 -3.33
N LEU A 24 -11.37 -2.31 -3.43
CA LEU A 24 -10.64 -1.06 -3.21
C LEU A 24 -11.07 0.00 -4.23
N SER A 25 -11.13 -0.36 -5.52
CA SER A 25 -11.45 0.59 -6.59
C SER A 25 -12.88 1.12 -6.48
N ILE A 26 -13.86 0.25 -6.23
CA ILE A 26 -15.26 0.66 -6.05
C ILE A 26 -15.39 1.61 -4.85
N THR A 27 -14.82 1.21 -3.71
CA THR A 27 -14.99 1.97 -2.47
C THR A 27 -14.27 3.30 -2.50
N LEU A 28 -13.13 3.39 -3.18
CA LEU A 28 -12.46 4.66 -3.44
C LEU A 28 -13.37 5.65 -4.17
N ILE A 29 -14.02 5.21 -5.24
CA ILE A 29 -14.95 6.06 -6.00
C ILE A 29 -16.14 6.47 -5.13
N LEU A 30 -16.77 5.50 -4.45
CA LEU A 30 -17.92 5.76 -3.59
C LEU A 30 -17.57 6.76 -2.47
N PHE A 31 -16.47 6.54 -1.76
CA PHE A 31 -16.08 7.39 -0.65
C PHE A 31 -15.49 8.73 -1.07
N SER A 32 -14.99 8.86 -2.31
CA SER A 32 -14.67 10.18 -2.89
C SER A 32 -15.92 11.05 -3.04
N ILE A 33 -17.03 10.47 -3.51
CA ILE A 33 -18.33 11.14 -3.59
C ILE A 33 -18.87 11.45 -2.18
N VAL A 34 -18.82 10.47 -1.27
CA VAL A 34 -19.26 10.65 0.12
C VAL A 34 -18.47 11.77 0.80
N GLY A 35 -17.14 11.77 0.69
CA GLY A 35 -16.29 12.81 1.28
C GLY A 35 -16.60 14.20 0.74
N THR A 36 -16.87 14.31 -0.57
CA THR A 36 -17.32 15.57 -1.19
C THR A 36 -18.67 16.03 -0.67
N ARG A 37 -19.59 15.13 -0.32
CA ARG A 37 -20.84 15.53 0.35
C ARG A 37 -20.65 15.88 1.82
N LEU A 38 -19.76 15.17 2.50
CA LEU A 38 -19.43 15.38 3.91
C LEU A 38 -18.78 16.74 4.14
N SER A 39 -18.10 17.33 3.14
CA SER A 39 -17.48 18.66 3.26
C SER A 39 -18.50 19.79 3.52
N ARG A 40 -19.79 19.55 3.29
CA ARG A 40 -20.87 20.49 3.64
C ARG A 40 -21.15 20.55 5.14
N LEU A 41 -20.81 19.50 5.87
CA LEU A 41 -21.13 19.34 7.30
C LEU A 41 -19.86 19.27 8.16
N TRP A 42 -18.76 18.79 7.60
CA TRP A 42 -17.50 18.53 8.29
C TRP A 42 -16.39 19.36 7.67
N SER A 43 -15.45 19.80 8.51
CA SER A 43 -14.25 20.48 8.03
C SER A 43 -13.32 19.53 7.25
N PRO A 44 -12.55 20.05 6.29
CA PRO A 44 -11.59 19.24 5.53
C PRO A 44 -10.63 18.46 6.44
N ARG A 45 -10.16 19.08 7.53
CA ARG A 45 -9.31 18.41 8.53
C ARG A 45 -9.97 17.17 9.11
N ARG A 46 -11.27 17.25 9.45
CA ARG A 46 -12.00 16.12 10.05
C ARG A 46 -12.11 14.96 9.06
N ILE A 47 -12.45 15.25 7.80
CA ILE A 47 -12.57 14.24 6.74
C ILE A 47 -11.23 13.57 6.49
N VAL A 48 -10.16 14.36 6.35
CA VAL A 48 -8.80 13.84 6.12
C VAL A 48 -8.33 12.96 7.27
N ARG A 49 -8.50 13.39 8.53
CA ARG A 49 -8.09 12.59 9.69
C ARG A 49 -8.83 11.26 9.76
N TRP A 50 -10.14 11.24 9.51
CA TRP A 50 -10.88 9.99 9.45
C TRP A 50 -10.39 9.09 8.31
N GLY A 51 -10.12 9.66 7.12
CA GLY A 51 -9.50 8.91 6.01
C GLY A 51 -8.16 8.28 6.40
N GLN A 52 -7.28 9.03 7.05
CA GLN A 52 -5.98 8.52 7.53
C GLN A 52 -6.14 7.43 8.59
N VAL A 53 -7.04 7.58 9.56
CA VAL A 53 -7.30 6.57 10.60
C VAL A 53 -7.86 5.29 9.97
N ILE A 54 -8.80 5.42 9.03
CA ILE A 54 -9.35 4.29 8.27
C ILE A 54 -8.23 3.59 7.49
N LEU A 55 -7.29 4.33 6.89
CA LEU A 55 -6.16 3.72 6.19
C LEU A 55 -5.25 2.93 7.12
N VAL A 56 -4.90 3.48 8.28
CA VAL A 56 -4.10 2.75 9.29
C VAL A 56 -4.81 1.48 9.73
N ALA A 57 -6.11 1.57 10.06
CA ALA A 57 -6.91 0.42 10.44
C ALA A 57 -6.99 -0.62 9.31
N SER A 58 -7.19 -0.17 8.07
CA SER A 58 -7.24 -1.04 6.90
C SER A 58 -5.92 -1.79 6.68
N ALA A 59 -4.78 -1.11 6.83
CA ALA A 59 -3.46 -1.70 6.68
C ALA A 59 -3.20 -2.76 7.77
N LEU A 60 -3.66 -2.53 9.01
CA LEU A 60 -3.61 -3.53 10.08
C LEU A 60 -4.49 -4.76 9.77
N VAL A 61 -5.69 -4.56 9.23
CA VAL A 61 -6.57 -5.66 8.81
C VAL A 61 -5.94 -6.46 7.67
N VAL A 62 -5.37 -5.79 6.66
CA VAL A 62 -4.68 -6.47 5.56
C VAL A 62 -3.46 -7.22 6.09
N LEU A 63 -2.65 -6.62 6.96
CA LEU A 63 -1.52 -7.29 7.61
C LEU A 63 -1.96 -8.57 8.35
N GLY A 64 -3.08 -8.52 9.07
CA GLY A 64 -3.65 -9.70 9.75
C GLY A 64 -4.22 -10.77 8.81
N SER A 65 -4.48 -10.42 7.55
CA SER A 65 -4.94 -11.36 6.50
C SER A 65 -3.80 -12.02 5.72
N VAL A 66 -2.57 -11.49 5.82
CA VAL A 66 -1.39 -11.99 5.09
C VAL A 66 -0.91 -13.32 5.67
N SER A 67 -1.09 -14.37 4.90
CA SER A 67 -0.66 -15.75 5.19
C SER A 67 -0.48 -16.54 3.88
N LEU A 68 0.04 -17.77 3.95
CA LEU A 68 0.09 -18.66 2.78
C LEU A 68 -1.32 -19.10 2.33
N ASP A 69 -2.27 -19.14 3.28
CA ASP A 69 -3.70 -19.30 2.98
C ASP A 69 -4.43 -17.97 3.24
N LEU A 70 -4.82 -17.29 2.15
CA LEU A 70 -5.38 -15.94 2.23
C LEU A 70 -6.76 -15.94 2.87
N ARG A 71 -6.91 -15.24 3.99
CA ARG A 71 -8.21 -15.00 4.63
C ARG A 71 -9.06 -14.04 3.81
N SER A 72 -9.71 -14.57 2.78
CA SER A 72 -10.34 -13.79 1.70
C SER A 72 -11.36 -12.75 2.16
N ALA A 73 -12.16 -13.05 3.17
CA ALA A 73 -13.13 -12.09 3.71
C ALA A 73 -12.47 -10.92 4.47
N LEU A 74 -11.46 -11.22 5.30
CA LEU A 74 -10.67 -10.20 6.01
C LEU A 74 -9.89 -9.33 5.02
N PHE A 75 -9.28 -9.95 4.01
CA PHE A 75 -8.56 -9.23 2.95
C PHE A 75 -9.51 -8.31 2.16
N ALA A 76 -10.68 -8.79 1.77
CA ALA A 76 -11.69 -7.98 1.08
C ALA A 76 -12.17 -6.81 1.95
N GLY A 77 -12.37 -7.03 3.25
CA GLY A 77 -12.66 -5.95 4.21
C GLY A 77 -11.52 -4.94 4.30
N GLY A 78 -10.28 -5.39 4.37
CA GLY A 78 -9.10 -4.53 4.33
C GLY A 78 -9.03 -3.68 3.04
N MET A 79 -9.27 -4.28 1.88
CA MET A 79 -9.33 -3.58 0.59
C MET A 79 -10.48 -2.56 0.54
N PHE A 80 -11.65 -2.91 1.07
CA PHE A 80 -12.79 -2.01 1.19
C PHE A 80 -12.43 -0.77 2.02
N PHE A 81 -11.86 -0.96 3.21
CA PHE A 81 -11.50 0.17 4.08
C PHE A 81 -10.33 0.97 3.51
N ALA A 82 -9.37 0.32 2.85
CA ALA A 82 -8.29 1.02 2.17
C ALA A 82 -8.84 1.95 1.08
N GLY A 83 -9.74 1.46 0.24
CA GLY A 83 -10.41 2.29 -0.77
C GLY A 83 -11.25 3.39 -0.14
N ALA A 84 -12.01 3.10 0.92
CA ALA A 84 -12.78 4.11 1.65
C ALA A 84 -11.90 5.26 2.19
N GLY A 85 -10.78 4.92 2.84
CA GLY A 85 -9.83 5.90 3.35
C GLY A 85 -9.19 6.74 2.24
N LEU A 86 -8.73 6.10 1.16
CA LEU A 86 -8.18 6.79 -0.02
C LEU A 86 -9.22 7.72 -0.67
N GLY A 87 -10.47 7.27 -0.81
CA GLY A 87 -11.56 8.07 -1.37
C GLY A 87 -11.83 9.33 -0.57
N LEU A 88 -11.88 9.22 0.77
CA LEU A 88 -12.04 10.38 1.65
C LEU A 88 -10.88 11.38 1.49
N LEU A 89 -9.63 10.90 1.41
CA LEU A 89 -8.47 11.77 1.19
C LEU A 89 -8.55 12.47 -0.18
N ALA A 90 -8.82 11.71 -1.24
CA ALA A 90 -8.94 12.22 -2.60
C ALA A 90 -9.99 13.33 -2.71
N SER A 91 -11.11 13.20 -1.99
CA SER A 91 -12.20 14.20 -2.00
C SER A 91 -11.81 15.57 -1.47
N GLN A 92 -10.77 15.66 -0.63
CA GLN A 92 -10.37 16.91 0.04
C GLN A 92 -9.14 17.56 -0.58
N LEU A 93 -8.35 16.81 -1.35
CA LEU A 93 -7.05 17.26 -1.83
C LEU A 93 -7.15 18.50 -2.72
N GLY A 94 -8.12 18.52 -3.64
CA GLY A 94 -8.42 19.70 -4.46
C GLY A 94 -9.01 20.86 -3.65
N ASN A 95 -9.99 20.57 -2.79
CA ASN A 95 -10.67 21.59 -1.99
C ASN A 95 -9.70 22.36 -1.08
N VAL A 96 -8.78 21.66 -0.41
CA VAL A 96 -7.81 22.27 0.50
C VAL A 96 -6.82 23.13 -0.27
N ASN A 97 -6.23 22.61 -1.35
CA ASN A 97 -5.23 23.33 -2.12
C ASN A 97 -5.81 24.58 -2.81
N MET A 98 -7.05 24.49 -3.30
CA MET A 98 -7.69 25.59 -4.01
C MET A 98 -8.37 26.61 -3.08
N SER A 99 -8.56 26.28 -1.80
CA SER A 99 -9.20 27.19 -0.84
C SER A 99 -8.37 28.41 -0.45
N SER A 100 -7.05 28.39 -0.71
CA SER A 100 -6.10 29.41 -0.27
C SER A 100 -5.48 30.22 -1.41
N VAL A 101 -6.01 30.13 -2.62
CA VAL A 101 -5.35 30.66 -3.83
C VAL A 101 -6.35 31.44 -4.68
N THR A 102 -5.87 32.46 -5.40
CA THR A 102 -6.71 33.26 -6.31
C THR A 102 -6.92 32.54 -7.64
N GLU A 103 -7.94 32.93 -8.42
CA GLU A 103 -8.21 32.31 -9.73
C GLU A 103 -7.00 32.28 -10.67
N ARG A 104 -6.11 33.28 -10.57
CA ARG A 104 -4.88 33.40 -11.37
C ARG A 104 -3.81 32.36 -10.99
N GLU A 105 -3.83 31.88 -9.75
CA GLU A 105 -2.83 30.96 -9.19
C GLU A 105 -3.29 29.49 -9.23
N THR A 106 -4.58 29.24 -9.48
CA THR A 106 -5.19 27.89 -9.54
C THR A 106 -4.40 26.92 -10.43
N SER A 107 -3.95 27.37 -11.61
CA SER A 107 -3.19 26.54 -12.55
C SER A 107 -1.79 26.19 -12.02
N GLU A 108 -1.11 27.14 -11.38
CA GLU A 108 0.22 26.93 -10.80
C GLU A 108 0.16 25.97 -9.60
N VAL A 109 -0.83 26.16 -8.73
CA VAL A 109 -1.05 25.34 -7.53
C VAL A 109 -1.50 23.94 -7.91
N GLY A 110 -2.37 23.80 -8.91
CA GLY A 110 -2.77 22.51 -9.47
C GLY A 110 -1.59 21.74 -10.07
N GLY A 111 -0.69 22.44 -10.78
CA GLY A 111 0.56 21.87 -11.29
C GLY A 111 1.47 21.36 -10.17
N LEU A 112 1.72 22.18 -9.15
CA LEU A 112 2.52 21.80 -7.98
C LEU A 112 1.92 20.61 -7.23
N GLN A 113 0.59 20.59 -7.06
CA GLN A 113 -0.11 19.46 -6.45
C GLN A 113 0.18 18.15 -7.20
N GLY A 114 0.15 18.15 -8.53
CA GLY A 114 0.48 16.99 -9.35
C GLY A 114 1.93 16.55 -9.15
N VAL A 115 2.88 17.49 -9.10
CA VAL A 115 4.29 17.20 -8.83
C VAL A 115 4.47 16.51 -7.48
N PHE A 116 3.88 17.05 -6.41
CA PHE A 116 3.97 16.46 -5.07
C PHE A 116 3.28 15.09 -4.97
N GLN A 117 2.16 14.89 -5.67
CA GLN A 117 1.51 13.57 -5.73
C GLN A 117 2.39 12.52 -6.41
N ASN A 118 2.98 12.86 -7.56
CA ASN A 118 3.87 11.97 -8.28
C ASN A 118 5.16 11.69 -7.49
N LEU A 119 5.73 12.71 -6.86
CA LEU A 119 6.90 12.57 -5.99
C LEU A 119 6.58 11.67 -4.78
N GLY A 120 5.46 11.89 -4.11
CA GLY A 120 5.03 11.06 -2.97
C GLY A 120 4.75 9.60 -3.38
N SER A 121 4.07 9.40 -4.51
CA SER A 121 3.75 8.06 -5.04
C SER A 121 5.01 7.29 -5.43
N SER A 122 5.93 7.93 -6.15
CA SER A 122 7.20 7.31 -6.56
C SER A 122 8.12 7.02 -5.38
N LEU A 123 8.33 7.98 -4.47
CA LEU A 123 9.15 7.79 -3.26
C LEU A 123 8.55 6.71 -2.35
N GLY A 124 7.24 6.75 -2.12
CA GLY A 124 6.55 5.74 -1.31
C GLY A 124 6.66 4.34 -1.91
N THR A 125 6.48 4.22 -3.23
CA THR A 125 6.60 2.94 -3.93
C THR A 125 8.03 2.41 -3.89
N ALA A 126 9.03 3.27 -4.15
CA ALA A 126 10.43 2.89 -4.08
C ALA A 126 10.84 2.46 -2.67
N LEU A 127 10.51 3.26 -1.65
CA LEU A 127 10.84 2.98 -0.26
C LEU A 127 10.23 1.65 0.21
N ILE A 128 8.93 1.46 0.03
CA ILE A 128 8.25 0.22 0.46
C ILE A 128 8.74 -0.98 -0.37
N GLY A 129 9.07 -0.77 -1.65
CA GLY A 129 9.64 -1.80 -2.51
C GLY A 129 11.02 -2.24 -2.05
N SER A 130 11.89 -1.29 -1.70
CA SER A 130 13.21 -1.57 -1.12
C SER A 130 13.11 -2.28 0.22
N VAL A 131 12.18 -1.88 1.10
CA VAL A 131 11.91 -2.60 2.36
C VAL A 131 11.47 -4.02 2.09
N LEU A 132 10.57 -4.25 1.13
CA LEU A 132 10.10 -5.58 0.76
C LEU A 132 11.26 -6.46 0.26
N ILE A 133 12.04 -5.98 -0.71
CA ILE A 133 13.16 -6.74 -1.31
C ILE A 133 14.27 -7.01 -0.29
N GLY A 134 14.62 -6.01 0.53
CA GLY A 134 15.62 -6.15 1.58
C GLY A 134 15.19 -7.14 2.65
N ALA A 135 13.94 -7.08 3.09
CA ALA A 135 13.38 -8.03 4.04
C ALA A 135 13.28 -9.46 3.44
N LEU A 136 12.94 -9.58 2.16
CA LEU A 136 12.90 -10.89 1.46
C LEU A 136 14.29 -11.50 1.42
N SER A 137 15.29 -10.71 1.02
CA SER A 137 16.68 -11.16 0.92
C SER A 137 17.22 -11.59 2.28
N THR A 138 16.98 -10.78 3.32
CA THR A 138 17.40 -11.10 4.69
C THR A 138 16.72 -12.36 5.21
N SER A 139 15.40 -12.46 5.06
CA SER A 139 14.62 -13.61 5.53
C SER A 139 15.02 -14.90 4.80
N PHE A 140 15.23 -14.84 3.48
CA PHE A 140 15.60 -16.00 2.68
C PHE A 140 17.00 -16.50 3.02
N VAL A 141 18.00 -15.61 3.04
CA VAL A 141 19.39 -15.97 3.37
C VAL A 141 19.48 -16.54 4.79
N THR A 142 18.78 -15.93 5.76
CA THR A 142 18.75 -16.40 7.14
C THR A 142 18.05 -17.76 7.24
N GLY A 143 16.92 -17.94 6.55
CA GLY A 143 16.21 -19.22 6.51
C GLY A 143 17.01 -20.35 5.89
N VAL A 144 17.76 -20.07 4.81
CA VAL A 144 18.68 -21.03 4.18
C VAL A 144 19.84 -21.37 5.12
N ALA A 145 20.43 -20.38 5.78
CA ALA A 145 21.53 -20.59 6.73
C ALA A 145 21.11 -21.46 7.93
N ALA A 146 19.86 -21.33 8.39
CA ALA A 146 19.29 -22.10 9.50
C ALA A 146 18.71 -23.47 9.09
N SER A 147 18.72 -23.81 7.80
CA SER A 147 18.12 -25.05 7.29
C SER A 147 19.07 -26.24 7.34
N ASP A 148 18.49 -27.44 7.21
CA ASP A 148 19.19 -28.71 7.13
C ASP A 148 19.84 -28.97 5.75
N LEU A 149 19.81 -27.99 4.84
CA LEU A 149 20.44 -28.11 3.53
C LEU A 149 21.96 -28.37 3.66
N PRO A 150 22.58 -29.14 2.73
CA PRO A 150 24.02 -29.35 2.75
C PRO A 150 24.80 -28.03 2.70
N ALA A 151 25.99 -28.01 3.32
CA ALA A 151 26.82 -26.81 3.38
C ALA A 151 27.17 -26.24 1.99
N ALA A 152 27.35 -27.11 0.99
CA ALA A 152 27.59 -26.71 -0.39
C ALA A 152 26.39 -25.93 -0.97
N VAL A 153 25.16 -26.40 -0.74
CA VAL A 153 23.94 -25.72 -1.20
C VAL A 153 23.77 -24.38 -0.49
N ARG A 154 23.94 -24.33 0.83
CA ARG A 154 23.86 -23.07 1.59
C ARG A 154 24.87 -22.04 1.07
N SER A 155 26.10 -22.46 0.80
CA SER A 155 27.13 -21.58 0.23
C SER A 155 26.79 -21.12 -1.18
N ALA A 156 26.29 -22.01 -2.04
CA ALA A 156 25.89 -21.68 -3.41
C ALA A 156 24.74 -20.65 -3.42
N VAL A 157 23.70 -20.87 -2.61
CA VAL A 157 22.58 -19.93 -2.48
C VAL A 157 23.05 -18.60 -1.90
N SER A 158 23.90 -18.62 -0.87
CA SER A 158 24.46 -17.38 -0.30
C SER A 158 25.27 -16.61 -1.33
N GLN A 159 26.02 -17.28 -2.20
CA GLN A 159 26.81 -16.64 -3.26
C GLN A 159 25.92 -16.07 -4.36
N ALA A 160 24.92 -16.85 -4.81
CA ALA A 160 23.97 -16.43 -5.83
C ALA A 160 23.10 -15.24 -5.39
N THR A 161 22.90 -15.06 -4.09
CA THR A 161 22.05 -14.01 -3.51
C THR A 161 22.82 -12.81 -2.96
N GLN A 162 24.14 -12.72 -3.17
CA GLN A 162 24.96 -11.59 -2.70
C GLN A 162 24.51 -10.23 -3.25
N GLY A 163 24.01 -10.20 -4.49
CA GLY A 163 23.48 -8.99 -5.13
C GLY A 163 22.02 -8.67 -4.76
N GLY A 164 21.40 -9.46 -3.88
CA GLY A 164 19.98 -9.43 -3.58
C GLY A 164 19.21 -10.61 -4.17
N VAL A 165 18.00 -10.80 -3.67
CA VAL A 165 17.11 -11.87 -4.10
C VAL A 165 16.08 -11.33 -5.10
N ALA A 166 16.05 -11.89 -6.30
CA ALA A 166 15.01 -11.59 -7.27
C ALA A 166 13.64 -12.10 -6.78
N ILE A 167 12.59 -11.33 -7.06
CA ILE A 167 11.22 -11.76 -6.78
C ILE A 167 10.77 -12.65 -7.94
N VAL A 168 10.60 -13.93 -7.65
CA VAL A 168 10.07 -14.93 -8.58
C VAL A 168 8.79 -15.55 -8.01
N PRO A 169 7.93 -16.15 -8.84
CA PRO A 169 6.84 -16.98 -8.36
C PRO A 169 7.37 -18.08 -7.44
N ALA A 170 6.75 -18.27 -6.27
CA ALA A 170 7.14 -19.34 -5.35
C ALA A 170 7.08 -20.72 -6.02
N ALA A 171 6.11 -20.92 -6.92
CA ALA A 171 5.95 -22.15 -7.69
C ALA A 171 7.13 -22.48 -8.63
N SER A 172 7.92 -21.49 -9.05
CA SER A 172 9.07 -21.73 -9.95
C SER A 172 10.37 -22.04 -9.19
N VAL A 173 10.37 -21.98 -7.85
CA VAL A 173 11.62 -22.18 -7.07
C VAL A 173 12.12 -23.63 -7.18
N ASP A 174 11.22 -24.61 -7.23
CA ASP A 174 11.57 -26.02 -7.37
C ASP A 174 12.20 -26.30 -8.74
N ASP A 175 11.63 -25.76 -9.82
CA ASP A 175 12.18 -25.85 -11.17
C ASP A 175 13.59 -25.22 -11.24
N ILE A 176 13.76 -24.03 -10.66
CA ILE A 176 15.07 -23.35 -10.58
C ILE A 176 16.08 -24.20 -9.81
N ALA A 177 15.66 -24.86 -8.73
CA ALA A 177 16.52 -25.74 -7.95
C ALA A 177 16.91 -26.99 -8.74
N ALA A 178 15.97 -27.60 -9.47
CA ALA A 178 16.22 -28.75 -10.32
C ALA A 178 17.20 -28.42 -11.46
N GLU A 179 17.03 -27.27 -12.12
CA GLU A 179 17.96 -26.78 -13.16
C GLU A 179 19.38 -26.54 -12.62
N ALA A 180 19.49 -26.15 -11.34
CA ALA A 180 20.76 -25.99 -10.65
C ALA A 180 21.36 -27.31 -10.13
N GLY A 181 20.72 -28.45 -10.40
CA GLY A 181 21.20 -29.79 -10.05
C GLY A 181 20.95 -30.20 -8.60
N LEU A 182 20.03 -29.52 -7.90
CA LEU A 182 19.62 -29.92 -6.56
C LEU A 182 18.68 -31.11 -6.59
N THR A 183 18.68 -31.88 -5.51
CA THR A 183 17.72 -32.97 -5.30
C THR A 183 16.32 -32.44 -5.03
N ALA A 184 15.29 -33.24 -5.29
CA ALA A 184 13.90 -32.86 -5.05
C ALA A 184 13.63 -32.43 -3.58
N SER A 185 14.26 -33.08 -2.60
CA SER A 185 14.14 -32.70 -1.18
C SER A 185 14.76 -31.34 -0.85
N GLU A 186 15.85 -30.98 -1.54
CA GLU A 186 16.50 -29.68 -1.37
C GLU A 186 15.67 -28.58 -2.06
N GLY A 187 15.12 -28.85 -3.24
CA GLY A 187 14.20 -27.96 -3.96
C GLY A 187 12.93 -27.65 -3.17
N GLU A 188 12.31 -28.67 -2.58
CA GLU A 188 11.15 -28.52 -1.70
C GLU A 188 11.48 -27.65 -0.47
N THR A 189 12.64 -27.90 0.14
CA THR A 189 13.11 -27.12 1.30
C THR A 189 13.35 -25.66 0.94
N LEU A 190 13.99 -25.38 -0.19
CA LEU A 190 14.20 -24.01 -0.69
C LEU A 190 12.88 -23.31 -1.01
N THR A 191 11.96 -24.01 -1.67
CA THR A 191 10.63 -23.50 -2.02
C THR A 191 9.85 -23.10 -0.77
N ARG A 192 9.89 -23.93 0.27
CA ARG A 192 9.26 -23.63 1.56
C ARG A 192 9.89 -22.40 2.22
N ILE A 193 11.23 -22.36 2.33
CA ILE A 193 11.94 -21.22 2.93
C ILE A 193 11.65 -19.92 2.16
N TYR A 194 11.62 -19.98 0.83
CA TYR A 194 11.34 -18.82 -0.02
C TYR A 194 9.89 -18.32 0.15
N SER A 195 8.92 -19.23 0.17
CA SER A 195 7.50 -18.91 0.38
C SER A 195 7.26 -18.25 1.75
N GLU A 196 7.86 -18.81 2.81
CA GLU A 196 7.83 -18.23 4.16
C GLU A 196 8.49 -16.84 4.18
N SER A 197 9.59 -16.67 3.45
CA SER A 197 10.32 -15.40 3.33
C SER A 197 9.54 -14.33 2.56
N GLN A 198 8.78 -14.70 1.54
CA GLN A 198 7.87 -13.78 0.85
C GLN A 198 6.76 -13.26 1.78
N VAL A 199 6.17 -14.14 2.60
CA VAL A 199 5.15 -13.73 3.58
C VAL A 199 5.77 -12.84 4.68
N SER A 200 6.94 -13.23 5.21
CA SER A 200 7.65 -12.47 6.25
C SER A 200 8.06 -11.07 5.78
N SER A 201 8.62 -10.97 4.58
CA SER A 201 9.00 -9.69 3.98
C SER A 201 7.81 -8.79 3.70
N LEU A 202 6.68 -9.35 3.26
CA LEU A 202 5.44 -8.60 3.07
C LEU A 202 4.93 -8.03 4.39
N ARG A 203 4.95 -8.83 5.48
CA ARG A 203 4.59 -8.33 6.82
C ARG A 203 5.49 -7.18 7.25
N THR A 204 6.80 -7.31 7.04
CA THR A 204 7.78 -6.25 7.34
C THR A 204 7.49 -4.97 6.56
N ALA A 205 7.21 -5.09 5.25
CA ALA A 205 6.85 -3.96 4.41
C ALA A 205 5.53 -3.29 4.85
N PHE A 206 4.53 -4.08 5.27
CA PHE A 206 3.29 -3.53 5.84
C PHE A 206 3.52 -2.82 7.17
N PHE A 207 4.39 -3.32 8.05
CA PHE A 207 4.75 -2.60 9.27
C PHE A 207 5.37 -1.23 8.96
N ALA A 208 6.29 -1.15 8.00
CA ALA A 208 6.86 0.11 7.56
C ALA A 208 5.79 1.05 6.98
N LEU A 209 4.89 0.53 6.14
CA LEU A 209 3.76 1.28 5.59
C LEU A 209 2.84 1.83 6.69
N ILE A 210 2.50 1.01 7.69
CA ILE A 210 1.66 1.41 8.82
C ILE A 210 2.36 2.49 9.65
N ALA A 211 3.66 2.35 9.93
CA ALA A 211 4.42 3.35 10.65
C ALA A 211 4.41 4.70 9.93
N ILE A 212 4.65 4.71 8.61
CA ILE A 212 4.57 5.92 7.78
C ILE A 212 3.14 6.51 7.79
N ALA A 213 2.12 5.66 7.67
CA ALA A 213 0.72 6.10 7.71
C ALA A 213 0.35 6.74 9.06
N VAL A 214 0.81 6.16 10.18
CA VAL A 214 0.62 6.71 11.53
C VAL A 214 1.36 8.04 11.67
N LEU A 215 2.62 8.13 11.21
CA LEU A 215 3.37 9.39 11.21
C LEU A 215 2.67 10.48 10.40
N SER A 216 2.02 10.13 9.29
CA SER A 216 1.24 11.08 8.47
C SER A 216 0.11 11.77 9.23
N LEU A 217 -0.44 11.15 10.29
CA LEU A 217 -1.47 11.76 11.14
C LEU A 217 -0.95 13.01 11.86
N LEU A 218 0.35 13.10 12.13
CA LEU A 218 0.96 14.25 12.79
C LEU A 218 1.00 15.48 11.85
N PHE A 219 1.15 15.24 10.55
CA PHE A 219 1.25 16.29 9.53
C PHE A 219 -0.11 16.88 9.12
N SER A 220 -1.23 16.18 9.39
CA SER A 220 -2.57 16.71 9.08
C SER A 220 -3.07 17.79 10.07
N ARG A 221 -2.22 18.24 11.01
CA ARG A 221 -2.51 19.36 11.92
C ARG A 221 -2.66 20.70 11.22
N GLY A 222 -2.04 20.89 10.05
CA GLY A 222 -2.11 22.13 9.28
C GLY A 222 -3.37 22.33 8.43
N ILE A 223 -4.23 21.30 8.28
CA ILE A 223 -5.38 21.35 7.37
C ILE A 223 -6.47 22.30 7.91
N PRO A 224 -7.15 23.11 7.09
CA PRO A 224 -8.20 24.02 7.56
C PRO A 224 -9.30 23.36 8.40
N THR A 225 -9.72 24.04 9.48
CA THR A 225 -10.79 23.60 10.38
C THR A 225 -12.15 24.21 10.08
N GLU A 226 -12.18 25.24 9.24
CA GLU A 226 -13.42 25.90 8.86
C GLU A 226 -14.13 25.08 7.79
N ILE A 227 -15.46 25.03 7.91
CA ILE A 227 -16.31 24.50 6.85
C ILE A 227 -16.39 25.62 5.83
N ALA A 228 -16.18 25.33 4.54
CA ALA A 228 -16.31 26.34 3.49
C ALA A 228 -17.74 26.93 3.53
N GLU A 229 -17.90 28.08 4.18
CA GLU A 229 -19.15 28.82 4.15
C GLU A 229 -19.40 29.20 2.70
N ARG A 230 -20.51 28.74 2.15
CA ARG A 230 -21.06 29.23 0.90
C ARG A 230 -21.12 30.75 1.05
N GLU A 231 -20.29 31.48 0.30
CA GLU A 231 -20.26 32.94 0.29
C GLU A 231 -21.70 33.45 0.45
N ARG A 232 -21.98 34.08 1.59
CA ARG A 232 -23.22 34.80 1.78
C ARG A 232 -23.21 35.86 0.69
N ARG A 233 -24.02 35.66 -0.37
CA ARG A 233 -24.32 36.69 -1.36
C ARG A 233 -24.49 38.01 -0.61
N PRO A 234 -23.66 39.05 -0.87
CA PRO A 234 -23.83 40.33 -0.20
C PRO A 234 -25.25 40.80 -0.47
N GLY A 235 -25.87 41.31 0.60
CA GLY A 235 -27.29 41.56 0.70
C GLY A 235 -27.83 42.26 -0.53
N ARG A 236 -28.94 41.73 -1.03
CA ARG A 236 -29.92 42.50 -1.81
C ARG A 236 -30.16 43.77 -0.99
N ALA A 237 -29.59 44.90 -1.44
CA ALA A 237 -29.82 46.19 -0.82
C ALA A 237 -31.32 46.41 -0.81
N LYS A 238 -31.90 46.34 0.40
CA LYS A 238 -33.27 46.74 0.64
C LYS A 238 -33.26 48.26 0.82
N THR A 239 -33.90 48.92 -0.13
CA THR A 239 -34.76 50.13 -0.01
C THR A 239 -34.09 51.47 0.32
N PRO A 240 -34.74 52.62 0.01
CA PRO A 240 -36.15 52.84 -0.35
C PRO A 240 -36.44 52.87 -1.85
#